data_AF-D6REQ8-F1
#
_entry.id   AF-D6REQ8-F1
#
_cell.length_a   1.000
_cell.length_b   1.000
_cell.length_c   1.000
_cell.angle_alpha   90.00
_cell.angle_beta   90.00
_cell.angle_gamma   90.00
#
_symmetry.space_group_name_H-M   'P 1'
#
loop_
_entity.id
_entity.type
_entity.pdbx_description
1 polymer ?
#
loop_
_entity_poly.entity_id
_entity_poly.type
_entity_poly.pdbx_seq_one_letter_code
_entity_poly.pdbx_strand_id
1 'polypeptide(L)' 'MDDAYDRLTRHRCRMVERGIAAQPLYAGYCNHENM' A
#
# COMPACT_ATOMS: atom_id res chain seq x y z
N MET A 1 -10.99 -8.97 11.55
CA MET A 1 -11.19 -8.24 10.27
C MET A 1 -9.93 -7.49 9.84
N ASP A 2 -9.01 -7.24 10.77
CA ASP A 2 -7.81 -6.41 10.53
C ASP A 2 -6.69 -7.10 9.75
N ASP A 3 -6.57 -8.43 9.82
CA ASP A 3 -5.48 -9.15 9.13
C ASP A 3 -5.53 -9.00 7.60
N ALA A 4 -6.72 -9.03 7.01
CA ALA A 4 -6.88 -8.83 5.57
C ALA A 4 -6.46 -7.41 5.17
N TYR A 5 -6.85 -6.41 5.96
CA TYR A 5 -6.50 -5.01 5.73
C TYR A 5 -4.99 -4.77 5.83
N ASP A 6 -4.33 -5.33 6.85
CA ASP A 6 -2.89 -5.21 7.05
C ASP A 6 -2.08 -5.88 5.93
N ARG A 7 -2.54 -7.05 5.47
CA ARG A 7 -1.91 -7.76 4.35
C ARG A 7 -2.08 -6.99 3.04
N LEU A 8 -3.27 -6.43 2.80
CA LEU A 8 -3.58 -5.71 1.57
C LEU A 8 -2.85 -4.36 1.52
N THR A 9 -2.73 -3.65 2.64
CA THR A 9 -1.94 -2.43 2.77
C THR A 9 -0.45 -2.68 2.47
N ARG A 10 0.14 -3.74 3.07
CA ARG A 10 1.53 -4.15 2.78
C ARG A 10 1.72 -4.64 1.35
N HIS A 11 0.69 -5.22 0.75
CA HIS A 11 0.74 -5.65 -0.65
C HIS A 11 0.67 -4.46 -1.60
N ARG A 12 -0.20 -3.47 -1.31
CA ARG A 12 -0.30 -2.21 -2.05
C ARG A 12 1.03 -1.49 -2.12
N CYS A 13 1.75 -1.36 -1.00
CA CYS A 13 3.06 -0.72 -1.02
C CYS A 13 4.05 -1.47 -1.91
N ARG A 14 4.09 -2.81 -1.87
CA ARG A 14 4.92 -3.62 -2.77
C ARG A 14 4.59 -3.43 -4.26
N MET A 15 3.34 -3.11 -4.61
CA MET A 15 2.98 -2.76 -6.00
C MET A 15 3.55 -1.40 -6.39
N VAL A 16 3.38 -0.38 -5.53
CA VAL A 16 3.89 0.98 -5.75
C VAL A 16 5.42 0.99 -5.86
N GLU A 17 6.11 0.23 -5.00
CA GLU A 17 7.58 0.06 -5.05
C GLU A 17 8.09 -0.52 -6.38
N ARG A 18 7.22 -1.25 -7.10
CA ARG A 18 7.52 -1.83 -8.41
C ARG A 18 7.07 -0.93 -9.57
N GLY A 19 6.69 0.31 -9.28
CA GLY A 19 6.20 1.28 -10.27
C GLY A 19 4.74 1.08 -10.68
N ILE A 20 3.97 0.25 -9.97
CA ILE A 20 2.55 0.03 -10.25
C ILE A 20 1.73 0.98 -9.40
N ALA A 21 1.12 1.98 -10.03
CA ALA A 21 0.24 2.95 -9.37
C ALA A 21 -1.06 2.29 -8.89
N ALA A 22 -1.06 1.79 -7.66
CA ALA A 22 -2.23 1.19 -7.00
C ALA A 22 -2.97 2.18 -6.10
N GLN A 23 -4.30 2.19 -6.20
CA GLN A 23 -5.16 3.04 -5.36
C GLN A 23 -5.04 2.65 -3.87
N PRO A 24 -5.04 3.62 -2.94
CA PRO A 24 -5.03 3.36 -1.50
C PRO A 24 -6.38 2.78 -1.04
N LEU A 25 -6.33 1.87 -0.07
CA LEU A 25 -7.51 1.20 0.50
C LEU A 25 -8.25 2.07 1.53
N TYR A 26 -7.53 3.02 2.14
CA TYR A 26 -8.01 4.03 3.08
C TYR A 26 -6.99 5.19 3.11
N ALA A 27 -7.31 6.30 3.78
CA ALA A 27 -6.37 7.40 3.97
C ALA A 27 -5.08 6.92 4.65
N GLY A 28 -3.96 6.99 3.93
CA GLY A 28 -2.65 6.50 4.37
C GLY A 28 -1.60 6.68 3.28
N TYR A 29 -0.33 6.55 3.64
CA TYR A 29 0.81 6.68 2.74
C TYR A 29 1.66 5.40 2.77
N CYS A 30 2.29 5.06 1.66
CA CYS A 30 3.37 4.06 1.66
C CYS A 30 4.70 4.75 1.94
N ASN A 31 5.61 4.10 2.69
CA ASN A 31 6.91 4.66 3.04
C ASN A 31 7.77 5.05 1.81
N HIS A 32 7.55 4.40 0.66
CA HIS A 32 8.20 4.74 -0.62
C HIS A 32 7.47 5.81 -1.45
N GLU A 33 6.36 6.40 -0.97
CA GLU A 33 5.73 7.56 -1.63
C GLU A 33 6.35 8.90 -1.22
N ASN A 34 7.29 8.91 -0.27
CA ASN A 34 7.96 10.09 0.30
C ASN A 34 9.45 10.21 -0.07
N MET A 35 9.91 9.63 -1.17
CA MET A 35 11.26 9.87 -1.72
C MET A 35 11.20 10.36 -3.16
#